data_AF-A0A7D6ZRJ0-F1
#
_entry.id   AF-A0A7D6ZRJ0-F1
#
_cell.length_a   1.000
_cell.length_b   1.000
_cell.length_c   1.000
_cell.angle_alpha   90.00
_cell.angle_beta   90.00
_cell.angle_gamma   90.00
#
_symmetry.space_group_name_H-M   'P 1'
#
loop_
_entity.id
_entity.type
_entity.pdbx_description
1 polymer ?
#
loop_
_entity_poly.entity_id
_entity_poly.type
_entity_poly.pdbx_seq_one_letter_code
_entity_poly.pdbx_strand_id
1 'polypeptide(L)'
;MSGNKKKVLIIILVLLSGYYFFVGRYEIVVYNKLRYFKSKIKASSLEEKIVLDSFRFDITDEFEKLKNIYVDNENIVEIHKSRKTEKANPRKITINSLKEIDEKDYTDLDQMDKYYSFIERLKEYNPYEHKVIEVNYNIIYYPKHAAVAQWGNGNWTRYYVVTREKEDSDWKLFDVYWQI
;
A
#
# COMPACT_ATOMS: atom_id res chain seq x y z
N MET A 1 31.44 -8.48 -33.11
CA MET A 1 31.57 -7.62 -31.91
C MET A 1 30.56 -8.09 -30.88
N SER A 2 31.05 -8.68 -29.79
CA SER A 2 30.28 -9.23 -28.67
C SER A 2 30.30 -8.24 -27.50
N GLY A 3 29.18 -8.08 -26.82
CA GLY A 3 29.05 -7.30 -25.58
C GLY A 3 27.66 -6.67 -25.52
N ASN A 4 26.82 -6.83 -24.51
CA ASN A 4 27.05 -7.30 -23.15
C ASN A 4 25.70 -7.79 -22.61
N LYS A 5 25.55 -9.11 -22.40
CA LYS A 5 24.41 -9.68 -21.66
C LYS A 5 24.63 -9.39 -20.18
N LYS A 6 23.96 -8.39 -19.61
CA LYS A 6 23.84 -8.31 -18.15
C LYS A 6 22.90 -9.43 -17.67
N LYS A 7 23.50 -10.56 -17.30
CA LYS A 7 22.92 -11.48 -16.32
C LYS A 7 22.89 -10.74 -14.97
N VAL A 8 21.92 -11.05 -14.11
CA VAL A 8 22.09 -11.66 -12.76
C VAL A 8 20.95 -11.05 -11.91
N LEU A 9 20.19 -11.71 -11.02
CA LEU A 9 20.14 -13.05 -10.41
C LEU A 9 18.68 -13.28 -9.98
N ILE A 10 18.18 -14.52 -10.05
CA ILE A 10 16.95 -14.91 -9.33
C ILE A 10 17.40 -15.80 -8.17
N ILE A 11 17.02 -15.45 -6.95
CA ILE A 11 17.09 -16.34 -5.78
C ILE A 11 15.71 -16.34 -5.14
N ILE A 12 15.00 -17.47 -5.24
CA ILE A 12 13.91 -17.81 -4.33
C ILE A 12 14.45 -18.97 -3.50
N LEU A 13 14.69 -18.72 -2.23
CA LEU A 13 14.98 -19.75 -1.24
C LEU A 13 13.89 -19.65 -0.18
N VAL A 14 12.94 -20.58 -0.27
CA VAL A 14 12.03 -20.91 0.82
C VAL A 14 12.70 -22.01 1.61
N LEU A 15 13.07 -21.74 2.87
CA LEU A 15 13.14 -22.75 3.93
C LEU A 15 13.21 -22.08 5.31
N LEU A 16 12.63 -22.78 6.28
CA LEU A 16 12.37 -22.37 7.65
C LEU A 16 13.62 -21.95 8.44
N SER A 17 13.41 -21.04 9.39
CA SER A 17 14.29 -20.64 10.50
C SER A 17 15.59 -19.90 10.14
N GLY A 18 15.81 -18.74 10.79
CA GLY A 18 17.12 -18.09 10.88
C GLY A 18 17.24 -16.76 10.14
N TYR A 19 17.41 -15.69 10.91
CA TYR A 19 17.74 -14.33 10.49
C TYR A 19 18.91 -14.27 9.49
N TYR A 20 18.74 -13.53 8.38
CA TYR A 20 19.85 -12.95 7.62
C TYR A 20 19.49 -11.54 7.11
N PHE A 21 20.16 -10.52 7.65
CA PHE A 21 20.16 -9.15 7.15
C PHE A 21 21.20 -9.02 6.02
N PHE A 22 20.75 -8.66 4.81
CA PHE A 22 21.60 -8.17 3.73
C PHE A 22 21.17 -6.74 3.37
N VAL A 23 22.13 -5.82 3.30
CA VAL A 23 21.91 -4.41 2.91
C VAL A 23 22.11 -4.29 1.40
N GLY A 24 21.00 -4.35 0.65
CA GLY A 24 20.91 -4.03 -0.77
C GLY A 24 19.59 -3.30 -1.04
N ARG A 25 19.56 -2.39 -2.02
CA ARG A 25 18.29 -1.73 -2.43
C ARG A 25 17.37 -2.78 -3.05
N TYR A 26 16.52 -3.41 -2.24
CA TYR A 26 15.57 -4.41 -2.71
C TYR A 26 14.37 -3.71 -3.35
N GLU A 27 14.22 -3.86 -4.67
CA GLU A 27 12.93 -3.67 -5.33
C GLU A 27 12.06 -4.89 -5.00
N ILE A 28 10.91 -4.69 -4.36
CA ILE A 28 9.94 -5.78 -4.20
C ILE A 28 9.21 -5.91 -5.53
N VAL A 29 9.38 -7.03 -6.22
CA VAL A 29 8.65 -7.34 -7.45
C VAL A 29 7.81 -8.58 -7.24
N VAL A 30 6.50 -8.47 -7.46
CA VAL A 30 5.58 -9.61 -7.33
C VAL A 30 4.75 -9.78 -8.60
N TYR A 31 4.65 -11.03 -9.04
CA TYR A 31 3.87 -11.44 -10.21
C TYR A 31 2.72 -12.34 -9.78
N ASN A 32 1.50 -12.02 -10.23
CA ASN A 32 0.37 -12.96 -10.20
C ASN A 32 -0.29 -12.99 -11.58
N LYS A 33 -0.18 -14.13 -12.28
CA LYS A 33 -0.59 -14.34 -13.68
C LYS A 33 0.10 -13.36 -14.63
N LEU A 34 -0.48 -12.18 -14.83
CA LEU A 34 0.01 -11.10 -15.72
C LEU A 34 0.08 -9.74 -15.01
N ARG A 35 -0.14 -9.70 -13.69
CA ARG A 35 -0.13 -8.47 -12.89
C ARG A 35 1.18 -8.29 -12.14
N TYR A 36 1.54 -7.04 -11.91
CA TYR A 36 2.86 -6.64 -11.47
C TYR A 36 2.79 -5.62 -10.33
N PHE A 37 3.37 -5.98 -9.19
CA PHE A 37 3.67 -5.02 -8.12
C PHE A 37 5.15 -4.67 -8.15
N LYS A 38 5.49 -3.39 -8.00
CA LYS A 38 6.86 -2.93 -7.71
C LYS A 38 6.86 -1.91 -6.59
N SER A 39 7.78 -2.03 -5.65
CA SER A 39 8.20 -0.89 -4.83
C SER A 39 9.62 -0.46 -5.20
N LYS A 40 9.82 0.83 -5.52
CA LYS A 40 11.16 1.42 -5.75
C LYS A 40 11.90 1.75 -4.46
N ILE A 41 11.19 1.68 -3.33
CA ILE A 41 11.70 2.01 -2.02
C ILE A 41 11.51 0.84 -1.05
N LYS A 42 12.30 0.83 0.01
CA LYS A 42 12.14 -0.09 1.13
C LYS A 42 11.38 0.65 2.23
N ALA A 43 10.41 -0.03 2.83
CA ALA A 43 9.81 0.45 4.08
C ALA A 43 10.89 0.58 5.16
N SER A 44 10.94 1.75 5.77
CA SER A 44 11.82 2.11 6.89
C SER A 44 11.16 1.83 8.25
N SER A 45 9.84 1.65 8.26
CA SER A 45 9.02 1.41 9.45
C SER A 45 7.99 0.28 9.24
N LEU A 46 7.33 -0.15 10.32
CA LEU A 46 6.27 -1.19 10.25
C LEU A 46 5.02 -0.66 9.54
N GLU A 47 4.74 0.60 9.77
CA GLU A 47 3.65 1.41 9.22
C GLU A 47 3.75 1.49 7.70
N GLU A 48 4.91 1.88 7.18
CA GLU A 48 5.20 1.87 5.75
C GLU A 48 5.09 0.47 5.15
N LYS A 49 5.51 -0.56 5.90
CA LYS A 49 5.39 -1.95 5.46
C LYS A 49 3.93 -2.39 5.34
N ILE A 50 3.08 -2.03 6.29
CA ILE A 50 1.63 -2.31 6.25
C ILE A 50 1.00 -1.70 4.98
N VAL A 51 1.38 -0.46 4.66
CA VAL A 51 0.92 0.22 3.45
C VAL A 51 1.37 -0.49 2.18
N LEU A 52 2.66 -0.86 2.08
CA LEU A 52 3.16 -1.66 0.96
C LEU A 52 2.46 -3.02 0.83
N ASP A 53 2.23 -3.68 1.97
CA ASP A 53 1.56 -4.98 2.02
C ASP A 53 0.10 -4.87 1.55
N SER A 54 -0.61 -3.79 1.88
CA SER A 54 -1.96 -3.51 1.37
C SER A 54 -1.99 -3.46 -0.17
N PHE A 55 -1.09 -2.71 -0.80
CA PHE A 55 -0.98 -2.67 -2.27
C PHE A 55 -0.60 -4.03 -2.85
N ARG A 56 0.35 -4.74 -2.23
CA ARG A 56 0.80 -6.05 -2.69
C ARG A 56 -0.36 -7.05 -2.65
N PHE A 57 -1.03 -7.19 -1.50
CA PHE A 57 -2.12 -8.13 -1.33
C PHE A 57 -3.27 -7.86 -2.28
N ASP A 58 -3.60 -6.58 -2.53
CA ASP A 58 -4.66 -6.22 -3.46
C ASP A 58 -4.35 -6.63 -4.92
N ILE A 59 -3.12 -6.40 -5.39
CA ILE A 59 -2.76 -6.77 -6.78
C ILE A 59 -2.44 -8.25 -6.95
N THR A 60 -2.05 -8.95 -5.88
CA THR A 60 -1.77 -10.39 -5.89
C THR A 60 -2.98 -11.26 -5.54
N ASP A 61 -4.16 -10.69 -5.32
CA ASP A 61 -5.38 -11.37 -4.86
C ASP A 61 -5.23 -12.11 -3.52
N GLU A 62 -4.26 -11.73 -2.70
CA GLU A 62 -4.07 -12.30 -1.37
C GLU A 62 -5.00 -11.62 -0.35
N PHE A 63 -6.28 -11.43 -0.71
CA PHE A 63 -7.23 -10.60 0.02
C PHE A 63 -7.44 -11.05 1.46
N GLU A 64 -7.38 -12.36 1.74
CA GLU A 64 -7.51 -12.87 3.11
C GLU A 64 -6.43 -12.31 4.06
N LYS A 65 -5.25 -11.94 3.53
CA LYS A 65 -4.18 -11.32 4.32
C LYS A 65 -4.48 -9.87 4.70
N LEU A 66 -5.47 -9.23 4.06
CA LEU A 66 -5.90 -7.87 4.42
C LEU A 66 -6.51 -7.84 5.84
N LYS A 67 -7.17 -8.91 6.27
CA LYS A 67 -7.72 -9.03 7.64
C LYS A 67 -6.67 -8.87 8.73
N ASN A 68 -5.42 -9.24 8.43
CA ASN A 68 -4.32 -9.18 9.40
C ASN A 68 -3.73 -7.78 9.54
N ILE A 69 -3.98 -6.89 8.57
CA ILE A 69 -3.34 -5.56 8.53
C ILE A 69 -4.35 -4.42 8.65
N TYR A 70 -5.65 -4.67 8.62
CA TYR A 70 -6.69 -3.65 8.83
C TYR A 70 -7.23 -3.71 10.26
N VAL A 71 -7.60 -2.56 10.81
CA VAL A 71 -8.43 -2.47 12.02
C VAL A 71 -9.76 -3.17 11.72
N ASP A 72 -10.26 -3.97 12.68
CA ASP A 72 -11.38 -4.92 12.55
C ASP A 72 -12.42 -4.52 11.50
N ASN A 73 -12.25 -5.09 10.30
CA ASN A 73 -13.11 -4.85 9.16
C ASN A 73 -13.44 -6.20 8.53
N GLU A 74 -14.49 -6.84 9.05
CA GLU A 74 -14.94 -8.17 8.61
C GLU A 74 -15.22 -8.21 7.09
N ASN A 75 -15.64 -7.07 6.52
CA ASN A 75 -16.02 -6.93 5.13
C ASN A 75 -14.84 -6.57 4.20
N ILE A 76 -13.62 -6.33 4.71
CA ILE A 76 -12.51 -5.82 3.89
C ILE A 76 -12.19 -6.75 2.71
N VAL A 77 -12.27 -8.05 2.95
CA VAL A 77 -12.02 -9.07 1.93
C VAL A 77 -13.09 -9.01 0.84
N GLU A 78 -14.35 -8.87 1.22
CA GLU A 78 -15.47 -8.83 0.29
C GLU A 78 -15.46 -7.54 -0.54
N ILE A 79 -15.18 -6.40 0.09
CA ILE A 79 -15.01 -5.09 -0.57
C ILE A 79 -13.91 -5.17 -1.64
N HIS A 80 -12.76 -5.77 -1.31
CA HIS A 80 -11.68 -5.88 -2.29
C HIS A 80 -11.99 -6.90 -3.39
N LYS A 81 -12.65 -8.02 -3.07
CA LYS A 81 -13.10 -9.00 -4.08
C LYS A 81 -14.12 -8.38 -5.05
N SER A 82 -15.12 -7.64 -4.54
CA SER A 82 -16.18 -7.03 -5.37
C SER A 82 -15.63 -5.95 -6.31
N ARG A 83 -14.73 -5.08 -5.83
CA ARG A 83 -14.04 -4.08 -6.66
C ARG A 83 -13.30 -4.69 -7.85
N LYS A 84 -12.77 -5.91 -7.69
CA LYS A 84 -12.05 -6.63 -8.77
C LYS A 84 -12.98 -7.25 -9.80
N THR A 85 -14.19 -7.66 -9.40
CA THR A 85 -15.21 -8.17 -10.32
C THR A 85 -15.88 -7.06 -11.12
N GLU A 86 -15.91 -5.83 -10.60
CA GLU A 86 -16.65 -4.68 -11.16
C GLU A 86 -15.87 -3.79 -12.15
N LYS A 87 -14.84 -4.33 -12.83
CA LYS A 87 -14.24 -3.84 -14.11
C LYS A 87 -12.95 -2.99 -14.06
N ALA A 88 -12.30 -2.78 -12.92
CA ALA A 88 -11.04 -2.01 -12.88
C ALA A 88 -9.88 -2.76 -12.21
N ASN A 89 -9.36 -3.81 -12.86
CA ASN A 89 -8.18 -4.53 -12.36
C ASN A 89 -6.87 -3.89 -12.82
N PRO A 90 -6.01 -3.42 -11.90
CA PRO A 90 -4.69 -2.93 -12.26
C PRO A 90 -3.84 -4.07 -12.80
N ARG A 91 -3.19 -3.80 -13.93
CA ARG A 91 -2.14 -4.65 -14.50
C ARG A 91 -0.81 -4.40 -13.78
N LYS A 92 -0.52 -3.16 -13.40
CA LYS A 92 0.73 -2.78 -12.78
C LYS A 92 0.51 -1.69 -11.74
N ILE A 93 1.09 -1.88 -10.56
CA ILE A 93 1.26 -0.85 -9.54
C ILE A 93 2.75 -0.68 -9.29
N THR A 94 3.21 0.56 -9.19
CA THR A 94 4.59 0.88 -8.85
C THR A 94 4.64 1.97 -7.81
N ILE A 95 5.06 1.64 -6.59
CA ILE A 95 5.26 2.59 -5.50
C ILE A 95 6.56 3.36 -5.78
N ASN A 96 6.45 4.69 -5.81
CA ASN A 96 7.55 5.62 -6.07
C ASN A 96 8.12 6.19 -4.77
N SER A 97 7.27 6.51 -3.80
CA SER A 97 7.66 7.00 -2.47
C SER A 97 6.65 6.60 -1.40
N LEU A 98 7.14 6.58 -0.16
CA LEU A 98 6.40 6.52 1.09
C LEU A 98 7.01 7.60 1.97
N LYS A 99 6.15 8.33 2.67
CA LYS A 99 6.57 9.39 3.56
C LYS A 99 5.56 9.48 4.71
N GLU A 100 6.04 9.38 5.94
CA GLU A 100 5.27 9.82 7.11
C GLU A 100 5.09 11.34 7.04
N ILE A 101 3.85 11.82 7.17
CA ILE A 101 3.55 13.25 7.21
C ILE A 101 3.33 13.69 8.66
N ASP A 102 3.81 14.90 8.98
CA ASP A 102 3.72 15.43 10.34
C ASP A 102 2.26 15.73 10.68
N GLU A 103 1.88 15.57 11.95
CA GLU A 103 0.51 15.85 12.42
C GLU A 103 0.00 17.22 12.01
N LYS A 104 0.83 18.25 12.23
CA LYS A 104 0.54 19.62 11.82
C LYS A 104 0.14 19.74 10.35
N ASP A 105 0.69 18.92 9.45
CA ASP A 105 0.48 19.04 8.00
C ASP A 105 -0.93 18.60 7.57
N TYR A 106 -1.59 17.74 8.37
CA TYR A 106 -2.96 17.32 8.13
C TYR A 106 -3.98 17.88 9.13
N THR A 107 -3.55 18.40 10.29
CA THR A 107 -4.44 19.11 11.21
C THR A 107 -4.54 20.61 10.95
N ASP A 108 -3.74 21.16 10.03
CA ASP A 108 -3.79 22.58 9.66
C ASP A 108 -5.17 22.96 9.09
N LEU A 109 -5.76 24.01 9.67
CA LEU A 109 -7.11 24.49 9.36
C LEU A 109 -7.25 24.91 7.88
N ASP A 110 -6.15 25.40 7.28
CA ASP A 110 -6.12 25.83 5.88
C ASP A 110 -6.16 24.63 4.89
N GLN A 111 -5.95 23.40 5.38
CA GLN A 111 -6.02 22.16 4.59
C GLN A 111 -7.16 21.23 5.04
N MET A 112 -8.06 21.69 5.93
CA MET A 112 -9.13 20.85 6.48
C MET A 112 -9.95 20.16 5.39
N ASP A 113 -10.33 20.85 4.32
CA ASP A 113 -11.13 20.25 3.23
C ASP A 113 -10.50 18.98 2.63
N LYS A 114 -9.17 18.83 2.72
CA LYS A 114 -8.44 17.67 2.18
C LYS A 114 -8.45 16.45 3.11
N TYR A 115 -8.59 16.66 4.42
CA TYR A 115 -8.30 15.64 5.45
C TYR A 115 -9.38 15.49 6.51
N TYR A 116 -10.38 16.39 6.54
CA TYR A 116 -11.38 16.53 7.60
C TYR A 116 -12.06 15.22 7.99
N SER A 117 -12.53 14.47 6.99
CA SER A 117 -13.32 13.26 7.20
C SER A 117 -12.55 12.12 7.87
N PHE A 118 -11.21 12.10 7.80
CA PHE A 118 -10.42 11.10 8.51
C PHE A 118 -10.07 11.50 9.91
N ILE A 119 -9.85 12.79 10.12
CA ILE A 119 -9.47 13.33 11.41
C ILE A 119 -10.63 13.18 12.39
N GLU A 120 -11.87 13.44 11.96
CA GLU A 120 -13.05 13.19 12.79
C GLU A 120 -13.16 11.72 13.18
N ARG A 121 -13.08 10.80 12.20
CA ARG A 121 -13.11 9.36 12.47
C ARG A 121 -11.98 8.89 13.36
N LEU A 122 -10.80 9.47 13.23
CA LEU A 122 -9.64 9.14 14.05
C LEU A 122 -9.81 9.63 15.49
N LYS A 123 -10.41 10.82 15.69
CA LYS A 123 -10.78 11.34 17.01
C LYS A 123 -11.87 10.49 17.67
N GLU A 124 -12.86 10.05 16.91
CA GLU A 124 -13.91 9.14 17.40
C GLU A 124 -13.33 7.78 17.78
N TYR A 125 -12.43 7.24 16.95
CA TYR A 125 -11.75 5.97 17.22
C TYR A 125 -10.77 6.05 18.41
N ASN A 126 -10.13 7.20 18.59
CA ASN A 126 -9.22 7.52 19.69
C ASN A 126 -8.14 6.43 19.96
N PRO A 127 -7.26 6.12 18.98
CA PRO A 127 -6.19 5.15 19.17
C PRO A 127 -5.12 5.67 20.14
N TYR A 128 -4.32 4.76 20.71
CA TYR A 128 -3.17 5.11 21.55
C TYR A 128 -2.12 5.91 20.75
N GLU A 129 -1.86 5.50 19.51
CA GLU A 129 -1.02 6.26 18.58
C GLU A 129 -1.53 6.07 17.15
N HIS A 130 -1.28 7.07 16.30
CA HIS A 130 -1.54 7.00 14.89
C HIS A 130 -0.42 7.67 14.09
N LYS A 131 -0.29 7.25 12.83
CA LYS A 131 0.59 7.88 11.84
C LYS A 131 -0.11 7.94 10.50
N VAL A 132 0.23 8.96 9.72
CA VAL A 132 -0.29 9.13 8.36
C VAL A 132 0.86 8.95 7.38
N ILE A 133 0.72 7.99 6.48
CA ILE A 133 1.71 7.66 5.47
C ILE A 133 1.19 8.10 4.10
N GLU A 134 1.84 9.11 3.52
CA GLU A 134 1.67 9.49 2.13
C GLU A 134 2.36 8.47 1.22
N VAL A 135 1.67 8.07 0.15
CA VAL A 135 2.17 7.14 -0.87
C VAL A 135 2.01 7.78 -2.23
N ASN A 136 3.12 7.94 -2.96
CA ASN A 136 3.08 8.22 -4.38
C ASN A 136 3.26 6.93 -5.18
N TYR A 137 2.36 6.66 -6.13
CA TYR A 137 2.42 5.45 -6.93
C TYR A 137 1.85 5.62 -8.33
N ASN A 138 2.39 4.83 -9.26
CA ASN A 138 1.84 4.71 -10.60
C ASN A 138 0.94 3.48 -10.70
N ILE A 139 -0.20 3.64 -11.36
CA ILE A 139 -1.12 2.54 -11.68
C ILE A 139 -1.34 2.46 -13.19
N ILE A 140 -1.34 1.24 -13.70
CA ILE A 140 -1.64 0.93 -15.10
C ILE A 140 -2.65 -0.21 -15.11
N TYR A 141 -3.81 0.04 -15.70
CA TYR A 141 -4.87 -0.92 -15.95
C TYR A 141 -4.71 -1.61 -17.30
N TYR A 142 -5.47 -2.68 -17.51
CA TYR A 142 -5.69 -3.20 -18.86
C TYR A 142 -6.46 -2.18 -19.71
N PRO A 143 -6.26 -2.11 -21.04
CA PRO A 143 -6.92 -1.11 -21.89
C PRO A 143 -8.44 -1.04 -21.71
N LYS A 144 -9.12 -2.19 -21.67
CA LYS A 144 -10.57 -2.29 -21.44
C LYS A 144 -11.03 -1.84 -20.05
N HIS A 145 -10.14 -1.83 -19.06
CA HIS A 145 -10.43 -1.46 -17.67
C HIS A 145 -10.11 0.01 -17.41
N ALA A 146 -9.10 0.57 -18.08
CA ALA A 146 -8.72 1.97 -17.93
C ALA A 146 -9.87 2.94 -18.25
N ALA A 147 -10.75 2.58 -19.20
CA ALA A 147 -11.88 3.40 -19.61
C ALA A 147 -13.03 3.45 -18.60
N VAL A 148 -13.10 2.50 -17.67
CA VAL A 148 -14.17 2.38 -16.66
C VAL A 148 -13.64 2.49 -15.23
N ALA A 149 -12.31 2.57 -15.08
CA ALA A 149 -11.70 2.81 -13.79
C ALA A 149 -12.06 4.24 -13.36
N GLN A 150 -12.57 4.37 -12.14
CA GLN A 150 -12.80 5.66 -11.51
C GLN A 150 -11.54 6.54 -11.54
N TRP A 151 -10.37 5.88 -11.46
CA TRP A 151 -9.06 6.51 -11.57
C TRP A 151 -8.30 5.80 -12.69
N GLY A 152 -8.07 6.51 -13.79
CA GLY A 152 -7.39 5.97 -14.97
C GLY A 152 -5.91 5.62 -14.71
N ASN A 153 -5.22 5.29 -15.79
CA ASN A 153 -3.76 5.14 -15.75
C ASN A 153 -3.13 6.48 -15.33
N GLY A 154 -2.16 6.45 -14.42
CA GLY A 154 -1.56 7.69 -13.96
C GLY A 154 -0.66 7.54 -12.74
N ASN A 155 -0.16 8.69 -12.29
CA ASN A 155 0.50 8.84 -11.00
C ASN A 155 -0.52 9.41 -10.01
N TRP A 156 -0.59 8.82 -8.84
CA TRP A 156 -1.55 9.16 -7.80
C TRP A 156 -0.84 9.27 -6.45
N THR A 157 -1.41 10.13 -5.59
CA THR A 157 -1.03 10.23 -4.19
C THR A 157 -2.19 9.75 -3.32
N ARG A 158 -1.88 8.95 -2.29
CA ARG A 158 -2.85 8.46 -1.30
C ARG A 158 -2.27 8.60 0.10
N TYR A 159 -3.14 8.76 1.09
CA TYR A 159 -2.78 8.87 2.49
C TYR A 159 -3.36 7.67 3.23
N TYR A 160 -2.52 6.95 3.95
CA TYR A 160 -2.90 5.80 4.74
C TYR A 160 -2.80 6.16 6.22
N VAL A 161 -3.89 6.00 6.96
CA VAL A 161 -3.89 6.18 8.41
C VAL A 161 -3.65 4.82 9.04
N VAL A 162 -2.55 4.69 9.78
CA VAL A 162 -2.24 3.50 10.57
C VAL A 162 -2.30 3.85 12.04
N THR A 163 -2.76 2.91 12.86
CA THR A 163 -3.01 3.11 14.28
C THR A 163 -2.51 1.92 15.09
N ARG A 164 -2.23 2.16 16.38
CA ARG A 164 -2.12 1.13 17.41
C ARG A 164 -3.06 1.48 18.56
N GLU A 165 -3.78 0.49 19.07
CA GLU A 165 -4.79 0.68 20.11
C GLU A 165 -4.19 0.77 21.52
N LYS A 166 -3.02 0.15 21.72
CA LYS A 166 -2.27 0.11 22.97
C LYS A 166 -0.78 0.17 22.66
N GLU A 167 0.05 0.47 23.66
CA GLU A 167 1.50 0.58 23.51
C GLU A 167 2.13 -0.67 22.86
N ASP A 168 1.72 -1.87 23.27
CA ASP A 168 2.27 -3.13 22.77
C ASP A 168 1.38 -3.83 21.72
N SER A 169 0.37 -3.15 21.17
CA SER A 169 -0.47 -3.74 20.11
C SER A 169 0.15 -3.58 18.72
N ASP A 170 -0.15 -4.51 17.82
CA ASP A 170 0.24 -4.43 16.42
C ASP A 170 -0.32 -3.15 15.75
N TRP A 171 0.48 -2.56 14.88
CA TRP A 171 0.01 -1.51 13.98
C TRP A 171 -0.96 -2.07 12.96
N LYS A 172 -2.06 -1.35 12.73
CA LYS A 172 -3.08 -1.70 11.75
C LYS A 172 -3.50 -0.49 10.93
N LEU A 173 -3.89 -0.75 9.70
CA LEU A 173 -4.45 0.21 8.77
C LEU A 173 -5.89 0.51 9.18
N PHE A 174 -6.11 1.74 9.63
CA PHE A 174 -7.42 2.23 10.03
C PHE A 174 -8.21 2.74 8.83
N ASP A 175 -7.55 3.53 7.97
CA ASP A 175 -8.23 4.11 6.82
C ASP A 175 -7.32 4.50 5.65
N VAL A 176 -7.92 4.76 4.49
CA VAL A 176 -7.25 5.21 3.27
C VAL A 176 -7.99 6.39 2.67
N TYR A 177 -7.27 7.50 2.50
CA TYR A 177 -7.77 8.73 1.93
C TYR A 177 -7.14 9.05 0.59
N TRP A 178 -7.94 9.70 -0.24
CA TRP A 178 -7.58 10.09 -1.59
C TRP A 178 -7.52 11.61 -1.68
N GLN A 179 -6.55 12.11 -2.44
CA GLN A 179 -6.59 13.47 -2.97
C GLN A 179 -7.19 13.40 -4.38
N ILE A 180 -8.26 14.16 -4.62
CA ILE A 180 -8.86 14.38 -5.94
C ILE A 180 -8.07 15.49 -6.66
#